data_AF-A0A9X5XEC3-F1
#
_entry.id   AF-A0A9X5XEC3-F1
#
_cell.length_a   1.000
_cell.length_b   1.000
_cell.length_c   1.000
_cell.angle_alpha   90.00
_cell.angle_beta   90.00
_cell.angle_gamma   90.00
#
_symmetry.space_group_name_H-M   'P 1'
#
loop_
_entity.id
_entity.type
_entity.pdbx_description
1 polymer ?
#
loop_
_entity_poly.entity_id
_entity_poly.type
_entity_poly.pdbx_seq_one_letter_code
_entity_poly.pdbx_strand_id
1 'polypeptide(L)'
;PQKGQLKPVPLKPGEKPPQFVVFSWDGALQGDDKLFTHYQELAKQYNAHMTFFLTGIYLLPKDKKTLYKPPMHAPGAAAISYATDQHIRDTLVELGKAYKEGNEIGTHFNGHFCEDKGGGDWSVAEWESEINQFFSFVEKWKTNTGYTDLPALPFDPTKEVSGGRAPCLEGQKNLLKAMKATAKDYDWRYDASSSGNLQIWPNKNEGVWDFPLQLLPYEGGKFQGLSMDFNFLANQSGDSTEGDPAKYPEWEKQTVASYMDGFNRVYYGSRAPLFIGNHFENWNGGIYMKSIDQVVKNVCTKKGVRCVSFRELADWLDVQKPATLERLRSLDPAQSPDWSTVVK
;
A
#
# COMPACT_ATOMS: atom_id res chain seq x y z
N PRO A 1 -0.52 20.22 6.93
CA PRO A 1 -1.43 19.09 7.25
C PRO A 1 -2.47 18.88 6.15
N GLN A 2 -2.55 17.65 5.68
CA GLN A 2 -3.55 17.20 4.73
C GLN A 2 -4.97 17.43 5.28
N LYS A 3 -5.92 17.81 4.41
CA LYS A 3 -7.32 18.05 4.83
C LYS A 3 -8.11 16.74 4.79
N GLY A 4 -9.16 16.65 5.60
CA GLY A 4 -10.12 15.55 5.53
C GLY A 4 -9.72 14.28 6.26
N GLN A 5 -8.47 14.15 6.72
CA GLN A 5 -7.97 12.96 7.40
C GLN A 5 -8.79 12.59 8.66
N LEU A 6 -8.87 11.29 8.91
CA LEU A 6 -9.42 10.69 10.11
C LEU A 6 -8.70 11.26 11.33
N LYS A 7 -9.47 11.84 12.24
CA LYS A 7 -8.94 12.26 13.54
C LYS A 7 -8.79 11.03 14.43
N PRO A 8 -7.57 10.72 14.92
CA PRO A 8 -7.36 9.60 15.81
C PRO A 8 -8.02 9.88 17.17
N VAL A 9 -8.80 8.93 17.67
CA VAL A 9 -9.47 9.02 18.97
C VAL A 9 -9.28 7.69 19.71
N PRO A 10 -8.86 7.70 21.00
CA PRO A 10 -8.75 6.49 21.79
C PRO A 10 -10.13 5.85 21.99
N LEU A 11 -10.17 4.51 21.95
CA LEU A 11 -11.37 3.77 22.29
C LEU A 11 -11.77 4.00 23.75
N LYS A 12 -13.07 4.15 23.99
CA LYS A 12 -13.66 4.15 25.33
C LYS A 12 -13.82 2.72 25.84
N PRO A 13 -13.88 2.49 27.17
CA PRO A 13 -14.13 1.16 27.73
C PRO A 13 -15.38 0.52 27.12
N GLY A 14 -15.26 -0.72 26.64
CA GLY A 14 -16.34 -1.46 25.97
C GLY A 14 -16.70 -1.00 24.55
N GLU A 15 -16.01 -0.01 24.00
CA GLU A 15 -16.28 0.47 22.64
C GLU A 15 -15.81 -0.54 21.59
N LYS A 16 -16.72 -0.90 20.69
CA LYS A 16 -16.39 -1.72 19.52
C LYS A 16 -15.51 -0.92 18.55
N PRO A 17 -14.33 -1.42 18.15
CA PRO A 17 -13.48 -0.73 17.19
C PRO A 17 -14.19 -0.52 15.83
N PRO A 18 -13.89 0.59 15.12
CA PRO A 18 -14.24 0.72 13.71
C PRO A 18 -13.66 -0.45 12.91
N GLN A 19 -14.33 -0.86 11.84
CA GLN A 19 -13.68 -1.73 10.86
C GLN A 19 -12.85 -0.86 9.92
N PHE A 20 -11.53 -0.95 10.04
CA PHE A 20 -10.63 -0.29 9.09
C PHE A 20 -10.44 -1.15 7.85
N VAL A 21 -10.41 -0.49 6.70
CA VAL A 21 -10.03 -1.12 5.42
C VAL A 21 -9.06 -0.18 4.71
N VAL A 22 -7.88 -0.68 4.37
CA VAL A 22 -6.82 0.09 3.74
C VAL A 22 -6.60 -0.46 2.34
N PHE A 23 -6.80 0.39 1.35
CA PHE A 23 -6.49 0.07 -0.05
C PHE A 23 -5.16 0.72 -0.40
N SER A 24 -4.25 -0.06 -0.99
CA SER A 24 -2.97 0.44 -1.46
C SER A 24 -2.67 0.07 -2.91
N TRP A 25 -1.81 0.88 -3.53
CA TRP A 25 -1.46 0.80 -4.94
C TRP A 25 0.06 0.86 -5.10
N ASP A 26 0.66 -0.23 -5.56
CA ASP A 26 2.10 -0.34 -5.75
C ASP A 26 2.50 0.27 -7.12
N GLY A 27 3.60 1.03 -7.13
CA GLY A 27 4.10 1.76 -8.30
C GLY A 27 3.56 3.19 -8.42
N ALA A 28 2.24 3.36 -8.34
CA ALA A 28 1.53 4.65 -8.42
C ALA A 28 1.85 5.52 -9.66
N LEU A 29 2.16 4.90 -10.81
CA LEU A 29 2.31 5.61 -12.09
C LEU A 29 0.94 5.99 -12.66
N GLN A 30 0.81 7.21 -13.17
CA GLN A 30 -0.30 7.55 -14.06
C GLN A 30 0.07 7.15 -15.50
N GLY A 31 -0.43 5.97 -15.92
CA GLY A 31 -0.28 5.45 -17.28
C GLY A 31 -1.41 5.87 -18.22
N ASP A 32 -1.41 5.31 -19.44
CA ASP A 32 -2.44 5.56 -20.46
C ASP A 32 -3.83 5.02 -20.06
N ASP A 33 -3.85 4.03 -19.17
CA ASP A 33 -5.06 3.45 -18.60
C ASP A 33 -5.76 4.34 -17.55
N LYS A 34 -5.05 5.37 -17.08
CA LYS A 34 -5.52 6.36 -16.09
C LYS A 34 -5.99 5.76 -14.77
N LEU A 35 -5.40 4.64 -14.34
CA LEU A 35 -5.82 3.98 -13.10
C LEU A 35 -5.56 4.84 -11.85
N PHE A 36 -4.49 5.66 -11.83
CA PHE A 36 -4.27 6.57 -10.69
C PHE A 36 -5.41 7.59 -10.57
N THR A 37 -5.78 8.26 -11.66
CA THR A 37 -6.94 9.17 -11.66
C THR A 37 -8.23 8.44 -11.26
N HIS A 38 -8.50 7.26 -11.82
CA HIS A 38 -9.70 6.48 -11.50
C HIS A 38 -9.82 6.19 -10.00
N TYR A 39 -8.76 5.71 -9.35
CA TYR A 39 -8.82 5.38 -7.92
C TYR A 39 -8.77 6.59 -7.00
N GLN A 40 -8.16 7.70 -7.44
CA GLN A 40 -8.28 8.98 -6.75
C GLN A 40 -9.74 9.48 -6.77
N GLU A 41 -10.42 9.40 -7.92
CA GLU A 41 -11.84 9.77 -8.05
C GLU A 41 -12.76 8.83 -7.27
N LEU A 42 -12.50 7.52 -7.30
CA LEU A 42 -13.24 6.52 -6.55
C LEU A 42 -13.10 6.73 -5.03
N ALA A 43 -11.88 7.03 -4.55
CA ALA A 43 -11.61 7.35 -3.16
C ALA A 43 -12.47 8.54 -2.69
N LYS A 44 -12.48 9.61 -3.48
CA LYS A 44 -13.33 10.79 -3.24
C LYS A 44 -14.82 10.45 -3.24
N GLN A 45 -15.29 9.67 -4.20
CA GLN A 45 -16.70 9.29 -4.32
C GLN A 45 -17.20 8.52 -3.09
N TYR A 46 -16.37 7.64 -2.53
CA TYR A 46 -16.75 6.77 -1.41
C TYR A 46 -16.20 7.22 -0.05
N ASN A 47 -15.67 8.45 0.04
CA ASN A 47 -15.05 9.01 1.25
C ASN A 47 -14.03 8.03 1.86
N ALA A 48 -13.15 7.53 1.00
CA ALA A 48 -12.01 6.72 1.35
C ALA A 48 -10.73 7.56 1.18
N HIS A 49 -9.70 7.21 1.94
CA HIS A 49 -8.33 7.62 1.65
C HIS A 49 -7.52 6.37 1.35
N MET A 50 -6.81 6.38 0.23
CA MET A 50 -5.98 5.27 -0.22
C MET A 50 -4.49 5.60 -0.03
N THR A 51 -3.64 4.58 -0.04
CA THR A 51 -2.18 4.75 -0.01
C THR A 51 -1.59 4.40 -1.37
N PHE A 52 -0.94 5.37 -2.02
CA PHE A 52 -0.26 5.18 -3.30
C PHE A 52 1.25 5.06 -3.05
N PHE A 53 1.79 3.84 -3.14
CA PHE A 53 3.21 3.57 -2.98
C PHE A 53 3.95 3.92 -4.27
N LEU A 54 4.52 5.11 -4.32
CA LEU A 54 5.23 5.62 -5.49
C LEU A 54 6.55 4.90 -5.70
N THR A 55 6.80 4.45 -6.92
CA THR A 55 8.16 4.08 -7.34
C THR A 55 8.93 5.32 -7.78
N GLY A 56 10.07 5.60 -7.13
CA GLY A 56 10.82 6.85 -7.28
C GLY A 56 11.34 7.12 -8.70
N ILE A 57 11.73 6.07 -9.43
CA ILE A 57 12.21 6.22 -10.82
C ILE A 57 11.10 6.60 -11.80
N TYR A 58 9.83 6.54 -11.42
CA TYR A 58 8.74 7.13 -12.21
C TYR A 58 8.73 8.66 -12.21
N LEU A 59 9.58 9.30 -11.40
CA LEU A 59 9.85 10.74 -11.46
C LEU A 59 11.23 11.08 -12.04
N LEU A 60 11.95 10.08 -12.58
CA LEU A 60 13.28 10.24 -13.17
C LEU A 60 13.20 10.07 -14.70
N PRO A 61 13.54 11.10 -15.49
CA PRO A 61 13.60 10.98 -16.95
C PRO A 61 14.55 9.87 -17.40
N LYS A 62 14.15 9.15 -18.46
CA LYS A 62 14.90 8.00 -18.97
C LYS A 62 16.32 8.36 -19.44
N ASP A 63 16.53 9.56 -19.97
CA ASP A 63 17.85 10.07 -20.37
C ASP A 63 18.76 10.38 -19.15
N LYS A 64 18.17 10.50 -17.95
CA LYS A 64 18.85 10.68 -16.66
C LYS A 64 18.94 9.40 -15.83
N LYS A 65 18.59 8.22 -16.39
CA LYS A 65 18.55 6.95 -15.64
C LYS A 65 19.83 6.64 -14.87
N THR A 66 21.01 7.05 -15.34
CA THR A 66 22.29 6.80 -14.67
C THR A 66 22.47 7.55 -13.36
N LEU A 67 21.56 8.47 -13.01
CA LEU A 67 21.46 9.03 -11.66
C LEU A 67 21.00 7.99 -10.64
N TYR A 68 20.26 6.97 -11.06
CA TYR A 68 19.93 5.82 -10.23
C TYR A 68 21.11 4.85 -10.17
N LYS A 69 21.54 4.56 -8.96
CA LYS A 69 22.62 3.63 -8.61
C LYS A 69 22.01 2.49 -7.79
N PRO A 70 21.33 1.55 -8.46
CA PRO A 70 20.71 0.42 -7.77
C PRO A 70 21.76 -0.41 -7.02
N PRO A 71 21.48 -0.87 -5.79
CA PRO A 71 22.34 -1.82 -5.11
C PRO A 71 22.58 -3.07 -5.96
N MET A 72 23.80 -3.62 -5.95
CA MET A 72 24.17 -4.84 -6.68
C MET A 72 23.97 -4.84 -8.22
N HIS A 73 23.61 -3.71 -8.84
CA HIS A 73 23.34 -3.59 -10.28
C HIS A 73 24.08 -2.40 -10.91
N ALA A 74 24.14 -2.36 -12.25
CA ALA A 74 24.79 -1.27 -12.97
C ALA A 74 23.98 0.04 -12.88
N PRO A 75 24.63 1.23 -12.92
CA PRO A 75 23.92 2.51 -12.91
C PRO A 75 22.82 2.60 -13.99
N GLY A 76 21.62 2.99 -13.56
CA GLY A 76 20.42 3.10 -14.38
C GLY A 76 19.71 1.79 -14.73
N ALA A 77 20.16 0.64 -14.21
CA ALA A 77 19.41 -0.60 -14.28
C ALA A 77 18.12 -0.51 -13.43
N ALA A 78 17.06 -1.15 -13.90
CA ALA A 78 15.79 -1.34 -13.18
C ALA A 78 15.11 -2.60 -13.74
N ALA A 79 14.36 -3.32 -12.91
CA ALA A 79 13.53 -4.45 -13.32
C ALA A 79 12.19 -4.02 -13.94
N ILE A 80 11.86 -2.74 -13.82
CA ILE A 80 10.69 -2.10 -14.44
C ILE A 80 11.12 -1.02 -15.43
N SER A 81 10.19 -0.63 -16.31
CA SER A 81 10.43 0.45 -17.27
C SER A 81 10.44 1.82 -16.61
N TYR A 82 11.31 2.71 -17.10
CA TYR A 82 11.22 4.15 -16.80
C TYR A 82 9.96 4.74 -17.44
N ALA A 83 9.34 5.69 -16.76
CA ALA A 83 8.19 6.42 -17.28
C ALA A 83 8.57 7.26 -18.51
N THR A 84 7.59 7.50 -19.39
CA THR A 84 7.72 8.50 -20.45
C THR A 84 7.64 9.90 -19.86
N ASP A 85 8.18 10.92 -20.56
CA ASP A 85 8.10 12.32 -20.11
C ASP A 85 6.64 12.76 -19.84
N GLN A 86 5.70 12.30 -20.68
CA GLN A 86 4.29 12.58 -20.49
C GLN A 86 3.75 11.91 -19.22
N HIS A 87 4.05 10.62 -18.99
CA HIS A 87 3.61 9.93 -17.77
C HIS A 87 4.26 10.49 -16.50
N ILE A 88 5.49 11.02 -16.57
CA ILE A 88 6.09 11.75 -15.43
C ILE A 88 5.23 12.98 -15.10
N ARG A 89 4.87 13.78 -16.11
CA ARG A 89 4.02 14.98 -15.92
C ARG A 89 2.67 14.62 -15.33
N ASP A 90 2.01 13.60 -15.87
CA ASP A 90 0.70 13.17 -15.43
C ASP A 90 0.75 12.63 -13.99
N THR A 91 1.78 11.82 -13.67
CA THR A 91 2.00 11.29 -12.31
C THR A 91 2.20 12.42 -11.30
N LEU A 92 2.99 13.46 -11.62
CA LEU A 92 3.18 14.61 -10.74
C LEU A 92 1.88 15.37 -10.46
N VAL A 93 1.00 15.50 -11.46
CA VAL A 93 -0.32 16.10 -11.30
C VAL A 93 -1.19 15.26 -10.37
N GLU A 94 -1.23 13.94 -10.58
CA GLU A 94 -2.05 13.03 -9.77
C GLU A 94 -1.53 12.90 -8.33
N LEU A 95 -0.22 12.86 -8.09
CA LEU A 95 0.37 12.92 -6.75
C LEU A 95 -0.08 14.18 -5.99
N GLY A 96 -0.06 15.34 -6.66
CA GLY A 96 -0.49 16.60 -6.08
C GLY A 96 -1.99 16.64 -5.77
N LYS A 97 -2.83 16.03 -6.60
CA LYS A 97 -4.28 15.89 -6.37
C LYS A 97 -4.56 14.92 -5.23
N ALA A 98 -4.00 13.71 -5.29
CA ALA A 98 -4.17 12.67 -4.30
C ALA A 98 -3.83 13.18 -2.90
N TYR A 99 -2.70 13.87 -2.73
CA TYR A 99 -2.34 14.50 -1.46
C TYR A 99 -3.36 15.57 -1.04
N LYS A 100 -3.81 16.46 -1.92
CA LYS A 100 -4.80 17.49 -1.52
C LYS A 100 -6.14 16.91 -1.07
N GLU A 101 -6.47 15.70 -1.53
CA GLU A 101 -7.75 15.04 -1.28
C GLU A 101 -7.75 14.04 -0.11
N GLY A 102 -6.66 13.92 0.64
CA GLY A 102 -6.60 13.07 1.84
C GLY A 102 -5.89 11.72 1.65
N ASN A 103 -5.51 11.37 0.42
CA ASN A 103 -4.79 10.13 0.13
C ASN A 103 -3.31 10.20 0.50
N GLU A 104 -2.75 9.09 0.96
CA GLU A 104 -1.35 9.00 1.34
C GLU A 104 -0.46 8.70 0.13
N ILE A 105 0.74 9.30 0.12
CA ILE A 105 1.83 8.88 -0.76
C ILE A 105 2.84 8.11 0.08
N GLY A 106 3.03 6.83 -0.23
CA GLY A 106 4.07 5.97 0.34
C GLY A 106 5.21 5.75 -0.65
N THR A 107 6.18 4.92 -0.30
CA THR A 107 7.24 4.49 -1.22
C THR A 107 7.10 3.02 -1.63
N HIS A 108 7.29 2.75 -2.92
CA HIS A 108 7.59 1.42 -3.46
C HIS A 108 9.07 1.32 -3.88
N PHE A 109 9.90 2.18 -3.29
CA PHE A 109 11.34 2.30 -3.55
C PHE A 109 11.61 2.60 -5.03
N ASN A 110 12.63 2.02 -5.66
CA ASN A 110 13.07 2.42 -7.00
C ASN A 110 13.03 1.27 -8.02
N GLY A 111 14.08 0.45 -8.07
CA GLY A 111 14.36 -0.40 -9.24
C GLY A 111 13.51 -1.65 -9.37
N HIS A 112 12.71 -1.98 -8.35
CA HIS A 112 11.82 -3.15 -8.30
C HIS A 112 12.53 -4.51 -8.52
N PHE A 113 13.76 -4.66 -8.02
CA PHE A 113 14.49 -5.93 -8.12
C PHE A 113 13.97 -6.96 -7.12
N CYS A 114 13.69 -8.16 -7.63
CA CYS A 114 13.20 -9.30 -6.85
C CYS A 114 14.14 -10.50 -7.02
N GLU A 115 14.04 -11.47 -6.12
CA GLU A 115 14.85 -12.68 -6.10
C GLU A 115 16.36 -12.38 -6.01
N ASP A 116 17.19 -13.10 -6.76
CA ASP A 116 18.65 -12.96 -6.75
C ASP A 116 19.07 -11.50 -7.00
N LYS A 117 19.86 -10.95 -6.06
CA LYS A 117 20.29 -9.54 -6.03
C LYS A 117 19.14 -8.53 -5.91
N GLY A 118 17.95 -8.99 -5.55
CA GLY A 118 16.82 -8.19 -5.13
C GLY A 118 16.89 -7.75 -3.68
N GLY A 119 15.80 -7.16 -3.19
CA GLY A 119 15.73 -6.63 -1.82
C GLY A 119 16.08 -7.65 -0.72
N GLY A 120 15.84 -8.94 -0.99
CA GLY A 120 16.21 -10.05 -0.10
C GLY A 120 17.71 -10.19 0.19
N ASP A 121 18.57 -9.84 -0.79
CA ASP A 121 20.03 -9.96 -0.69
C ASP A 121 20.70 -8.67 -0.18
N TRP A 122 20.00 -7.55 -0.25
CA TRP A 122 20.58 -6.25 0.09
C TRP A 122 20.90 -6.13 1.58
N SER A 123 22.09 -5.62 1.87
CA SER A 123 22.52 -5.22 3.20
C SER A 123 21.73 -4.00 3.70
N VAL A 124 21.87 -3.68 4.99
CA VAL A 124 21.26 -2.49 5.59
C VAL A 124 21.72 -1.20 4.87
N ALA A 125 23.02 -1.08 4.58
CA ALA A 125 23.57 0.10 3.89
C ALA A 125 23.05 0.23 2.44
N GLU A 126 22.77 -0.88 1.77
CA GLU A 126 22.18 -0.89 0.44
C GLU A 126 20.71 -0.46 0.47
N TRP A 127 19.94 -0.92 1.45
CA TRP A 127 18.59 -0.41 1.71
C TRP A 127 18.58 1.07 2.09
N GLU A 128 19.53 1.55 2.88
CA GLU A 128 19.70 2.99 3.18
C GLU A 128 19.96 3.78 1.89
N SER A 129 20.81 3.26 0.99
CA SER A 129 21.06 3.87 -0.32
C SER A 129 19.79 3.93 -1.18
N GLU A 130 19.02 2.84 -1.24
CA GLU A 130 17.75 2.78 -1.98
C GLU A 130 16.75 3.82 -1.45
N ILE A 131 16.57 3.89 -0.12
CA ILE A 131 15.74 4.88 0.57
C ILE A 131 16.18 6.30 0.18
N ASN A 132 17.45 6.64 0.37
CA ASN A 132 17.97 7.98 0.12
C ASN A 132 17.81 8.40 -1.35
N GLN A 133 17.96 7.45 -2.28
CA GLN A 133 17.73 7.70 -3.70
C GLN A 133 16.26 7.98 -4.01
N PHE A 134 15.33 7.21 -3.43
CA PHE A 134 13.89 7.46 -3.57
C PHE A 134 13.55 8.90 -3.16
N PHE A 135 13.93 9.31 -1.94
CA PHE A 135 13.67 10.67 -1.46
C PHE A 135 14.34 11.71 -2.35
N SER A 136 15.59 11.48 -2.78
CA SER A 136 16.27 12.40 -3.69
C SER A 136 15.56 12.53 -5.05
N PHE A 137 14.91 11.50 -5.59
CA PHE A 137 14.15 11.61 -6.84
C PHE A 137 12.86 12.39 -6.65
N VAL A 138 12.14 12.16 -5.56
CA VAL A 138 10.90 12.90 -5.26
C VAL A 138 11.20 14.35 -4.90
N GLU A 139 12.28 14.67 -4.19
CA GLU A 139 12.64 16.06 -3.88
C GLU A 139 13.14 16.82 -5.11
N LYS A 140 13.96 16.16 -5.94
CA LYS A 140 14.67 16.82 -7.05
C LYS A 140 14.01 16.59 -8.40
N TRP A 141 12.75 16.14 -8.45
CA TRP A 141 12.07 15.87 -9.72
C TRP A 141 12.16 17.07 -10.67
N LYS A 142 11.96 18.31 -10.18
CA LYS A 142 12.07 19.53 -11.01
C LYS A 142 13.45 19.70 -11.64
N THR A 143 14.50 19.45 -10.88
CA THR A 143 15.89 19.53 -11.36
C THR A 143 16.17 18.43 -12.37
N ASN A 144 15.68 17.22 -12.11
CA ASN A 144 15.90 16.07 -12.97
C ASN A 144 15.13 16.19 -14.30
N THR A 145 13.90 16.70 -14.27
CA THR A 145 13.05 16.87 -15.46
C THR A 145 13.28 18.17 -16.21
N GLY A 146 13.72 19.23 -15.53
CA GLY A 146 13.79 20.59 -16.10
C GLY A 146 12.42 21.25 -16.30
N TYR A 147 11.33 20.66 -15.78
CA TYR A 147 9.98 21.22 -15.93
C TYR A 147 9.83 22.49 -15.08
N THR A 148 9.53 23.60 -15.73
CA THR A 148 9.31 24.92 -15.09
C THR A 148 7.84 25.31 -15.03
N ASP A 149 6.98 24.59 -15.75
CA ASP A 149 5.56 24.87 -15.94
C ASP A 149 4.64 24.17 -14.93
N LEU A 150 5.16 23.19 -14.17
CA LEU A 150 4.42 22.47 -13.15
C LEU A 150 4.67 23.04 -11.73
N PRO A 151 3.63 23.16 -10.88
CA PRO A 151 3.79 23.56 -9.49
C PRO A 151 4.64 22.55 -8.71
N ALA A 152 5.23 22.96 -7.60
CA ALA A 152 5.85 22.00 -6.67
C ALA A 152 4.79 21.05 -6.10
N LEU A 153 5.22 19.84 -5.71
CA LEU A 153 4.35 18.93 -4.96
C LEU A 153 3.88 19.64 -3.67
N PRO A 154 2.61 19.48 -3.28
CA PRO A 154 2.04 20.20 -2.15
C PRO A 154 2.44 19.63 -0.78
N PHE A 155 3.50 18.84 -0.72
CA PHE A 155 3.96 18.10 0.44
C PHE A 155 5.50 17.98 0.43
N ASP A 156 6.08 17.87 1.62
CA ASP A 156 7.50 17.54 1.81
C ASP A 156 7.63 16.03 1.90
N PRO A 157 8.31 15.34 0.95
CA PRO A 157 8.40 13.90 0.98
C PRO A 157 9.02 13.38 2.27
N THR A 158 10.02 14.06 2.86
CA THR A 158 10.71 13.61 4.09
C THR A 158 9.82 13.55 5.33
N LYS A 159 8.68 14.25 5.29
CA LYS A 159 7.69 14.31 6.36
C LYS A 159 6.40 13.58 6.03
N GLU A 160 6.09 13.44 4.75
CA GLU A 160 4.78 13.00 4.30
C GLU A 160 4.80 11.59 3.72
N VAL A 161 5.94 11.13 3.20
CA VAL A 161 6.17 9.72 2.86
C VAL A 161 6.63 8.98 4.11
N SER A 162 5.68 8.35 4.78
CA SER A 162 5.87 7.82 6.15
C SER A 162 5.91 6.30 6.24
N GLY A 163 5.89 5.61 5.10
CA GLY A 163 6.00 4.17 5.03
C GLY A 163 6.10 3.68 3.60
N GLY A 164 6.31 2.38 3.46
CA GLY A 164 6.54 1.77 2.15
C GLY A 164 6.22 0.30 2.12
N ARG A 165 6.25 -0.24 0.90
CA ARG A 165 6.23 -1.68 0.64
C ARG A 165 7.41 -2.03 -0.26
N ALA A 166 8.24 -2.96 0.17
CA ALA A 166 9.35 -3.47 -0.62
C ALA A 166 8.81 -4.19 -1.86
N PRO A 167 9.41 -3.98 -3.05
CA PRO A 167 9.19 -4.80 -4.22
C PRO A 167 9.23 -6.30 -3.87
N CYS A 168 8.24 -7.04 -4.39
CA CYS A 168 8.06 -8.47 -4.15
C CYS A 168 7.97 -8.92 -2.68
N LEU A 169 7.78 -7.98 -1.72
CA LEU A 169 7.71 -8.25 -0.28
C LEU A 169 9.02 -8.85 0.28
N GLU A 170 10.16 -8.55 -0.34
CA GLU A 170 11.45 -9.10 0.03
C GLU A 170 12.30 -8.14 0.86
N GLY A 171 13.20 -8.68 1.69
CA GLY A 171 14.24 -7.88 2.35
C GLY A 171 13.83 -7.12 3.63
N GLN A 172 12.59 -7.30 4.12
CA GLN A 172 12.03 -6.53 5.24
C GLN A 172 12.98 -6.42 6.45
N LYS A 173 13.66 -7.51 6.84
CA LYS A 173 14.54 -7.53 8.02
C LYS A 173 15.66 -6.48 7.96
N ASN A 174 16.29 -6.30 6.79
CA ASN A 174 17.34 -5.29 6.62
C ASN A 174 16.73 -3.93 6.31
N LEU A 175 15.61 -3.88 5.58
CA LEU A 175 14.87 -2.66 5.32
C LEU A 175 14.44 -1.95 6.61
N LEU A 176 13.87 -2.66 7.59
CA LEU A 176 13.46 -2.07 8.87
C LEU A 176 14.63 -1.45 9.64
N LYS A 177 15.82 -2.06 9.57
CA LYS A 177 17.03 -1.49 10.17
C LYS A 177 17.50 -0.24 9.42
N ALA A 178 17.38 -0.22 8.10
CA ALA A 178 17.69 0.95 7.28
C ALA A 178 16.70 2.10 7.52
N MET A 179 15.41 1.80 7.64
CA MET A 179 14.40 2.78 8.04
C MET A 179 14.74 3.38 9.42
N LYS A 180 15.09 2.54 10.40
CA LYS A 180 15.54 3.00 11.71
C LYS A 180 16.81 3.84 11.66
N ALA A 181 17.79 3.48 10.81
CA ALA A 181 19.02 4.25 10.63
C ALA A 181 18.79 5.62 9.99
N THR A 182 17.77 5.72 9.12
CA THR A 182 17.38 6.95 8.42
C THR A 182 16.26 7.74 9.12
N ALA A 183 15.79 7.29 10.28
CA ALA A 183 14.66 7.90 11.01
C ALA A 183 14.92 9.33 11.54
N LYS A 184 16.17 9.79 11.51
CA LYS A 184 16.51 11.20 11.81
C LYS A 184 16.18 12.14 10.63
N ASP A 185 16.15 11.59 9.42
CA ASP A 185 15.97 12.32 8.17
C ASP A 185 14.53 12.13 7.65
N TYR A 186 13.93 10.95 7.85
CA TYR A 186 12.61 10.58 7.35
C TYR A 186 11.67 10.12 8.47
N ASP A 187 10.42 10.60 8.45
CA ASP A 187 9.42 10.34 9.50
C ASP A 187 8.72 8.98 9.30
N TRP A 188 9.46 7.87 9.41
CA TRP A 188 8.91 6.52 9.27
C TRP A 188 7.88 6.16 10.36
N ARG A 189 6.75 5.60 9.94
CA ARG A 189 5.61 5.22 10.78
C ARG A 189 5.27 3.75 10.63
N TYR A 190 5.43 3.18 9.44
CA TYR A 190 5.10 1.79 9.15
C TYR A 190 5.92 1.19 8.00
N ASP A 191 5.90 -0.14 7.92
CA ASP A 191 6.29 -0.94 6.77
C ASP A 191 5.15 -1.90 6.39
N ALA A 192 4.95 -2.13 5.10
CA ALA A 192 3.89 -2.98 4.57
C ALA A 192 4.43 -4.17 3.75
N SER A 193 5.64 -4.65 4.10
CA SER A 193 6.45 -5.60 3.31
C SER A 193 6.58 -7.00 3.94
N SER A 194 6.05 -7.23 5.13
CA SER A 194 6.13 -8.54 5.81
C SER A 194 5.45 -9.65 4.97
N SER A 195 5.90 -10.90 5.13
CA SER A 195 5.58 -12.08 4.31
C SER A 195 4.11 -12.54 4.35
N GLY A 196 3.23 -11.72 4.90
CA GLY A 196 1.81 -11.96 5.02
C GLY A 196 1.42 -12.70 6.30
N ASN A 197 0.23 -12.39 6.82
CA ASN A 197 -0.30 -13.04 8.03
C ASN A 197 -1.82 -13.17 7.98
N LEU A 198 -2.41 -13.86 8.96
CA LEU A 198 -3.83 -13.79 9.22
C LEU A 198 -4.26 -12.35 9.55
N GLN A 199 -5.56 -12.09 9.47
CA GLN A 199 -6.15 -10.78 9.73
C GLN A 199 -6.21 -10.50 11.25
N ILE A 200 -5.04 -10.24 11.84
CA ILE A 200 -4.83 -9.87 13.23
C ILE A 200 -4.51 -8.38 13.36
N TRP A 201 -4.68 -7.82 14.56
CA TRP A 201 -4.31 -6.42 14.81
C TRP A 201 -2.79 -6.19 14.68
N PRO A 202 -2.34 -5.04 14.15
CA PRO A 202 -0.92 -4.78 13.93
C PRO A 202 -0.09 -4.67 15.23
N ASN A 203 1.21 -4.97 15.13
CA ASN A 203 2.23 -4.69 16.15
C ASN A 203 3.32 -3.78 15.55
N LYS A 204 4.32 -3.41 16.37
CA LYS A 204 5.51 -2.68 15.90
C LYS A 204 6.71 -3.61 15.79
N ASN A 205 7.44 -3.50 14.68
CA ASN A 205 8.73 -4.14 14.45
C ASN A 205 9.79 -3.05 14.24
N GLU A 206 10.91 -3.12 14.96
CA GLU A 206 11.98 -2.09 14.93
C GLU A 206 11.49 -0.64 15.15
N GLY A 207 10.35 -0.45 15.82
CA GLY A 207 9.79 0.87 16.17
C GLY A 207 8.75 1.42 15.20
N VAL A 208 8.52 0.78 14.05
CA VAL A 208 7.47 1.13 13.08
C VAL A 208 6.36 0.10 13.09
N TRP A 209 5.14 0.47 12.69
CA TRP A 209 4.03 -0.48 12.56
C TRP A 209 4.26 -1.48 11.42
N ASP A 210 3.95 -2.75 11.66
CA ASP A 210 3.99 -3.82 10.65
C ASP A 210 2.60 -4.04 10.06
N PHE A 211 2.44 -3.76 8.76
CA PHE A 211 1.18 -3.86 8.03
C PHE A 211 1.26 -4.87 6.86
N PRO A 212 1.40 -6.17 7.15
CA PRO A 212 1.54 -7.20 6.12
C PRO A 212 0.28 -7.33 5.27
N LEU A 213 0.41 -7.76 4.01
CA LEU A 213 -0.75 -8.29 3.29
C LEU A 213 -1.37 -9.46 4.07
N GLN A 214 -2.67 -9.66 3.91
CA GLN A 214 -3.40 -10.59 4.75
C GLN A 214 -3.93 -11.78 3.95
N LEU A 215 -3.96 -12.93 4.61
CA LEU A 215 -4.51 -14.16 4.06
C LEU A 215 -6.05 -14.07 3.97
N LEU A 216 -6.57 -14.06 2.74
CA LEU A 216 -7.99 -14.13 2.42
C LEU A 216 -8.39 -15.58 2.09
N PRO A 217 -9.64 -15.98 2.36
CA PRO A 217 -10.16 -17.26 1.90
C PRO A 217 -10.44 -17.19 0.39
N TYR A 218 -9.75 -18.04 -0.38
CA TYR A 218 -9.97 -18.19 -1.82
C TYR A 218 -10.91 -19.38 -2.08
N GLU A 219 -11.70 -19.28 -3.16
CA GLU A 219 -12.64 -20.32 -3.61
C GLU A 219 -13.59 -20.81 -2.49
N GLY A 220 -14.13 -19.91 -1.67
CA GLY A 220 -14.99 -20.29 -0.55
C GLY A 220 -14.25 -20.96 0.60
N GLY A 221 -12.94 -20.70 0.74
CA GLY A 221 -12.13 -21.15 1.87
C GLY A 221 -11.31 -22.41 1.63
N LYS A 222 -11.17 -22.88 0.38
CA LYS A 222 -10.33 -24.05 0.06
C LYS A 222 -8.85 -23.82 0.39
N PHE A 223 -8.37 -22.59 0.18
CA PHE A 223 -7.01 -22.19 0.54
C PHE A 223 -6.99 -20.72 0.98
N GLN A 224 -5.84 -20.27 1.47
CA GLN A 224 -5.60 -18.87 1.79
C GLN A 224 -4.56 -18.28 0.83
N GLY A 225 -4.85 -17.12 0.27
CA GLY A 225 -3.91 -16.35 -0.57
C GLY A 225 -3.80 -14.91 -0.04
N LEU A 226 -2.70 -14.22 -0.37
CA LEU A 226 -2.53 -12.83 0.03
C LEU A 226 -3.62 -11.94 -0.59
N SER A 227 -3.94 -10.85 0.12
CA SER A 227 -4.94 -9.85 -0.24
C SER A 227 -4.43 -8.88 -1.31
N MET A 228 -3.89 -9.43 -2.41
CA MET A 228 -3.34 -8.68 -3.52
C MET A 228 -3.80 -9.23 -4.86
N ASP A 229 -4.09 -8.33 -5.79
CA ASP A 229 -4.51 -8.65 -7.17
C ASP A 229 -3.56 -9.62 -7.90
N PHE A 230 -2.24 -9.46 -7.74
CA PHE A 230 -1.25 -10.38 -8.30
C PHE A 230 -1.45 -11.83 -7.81
N ASN A 231 -1.85 -12.02 -6.56
CA ASN A 231 -2.12 -13.37 -6.04
C ASN A 231 -3.41 -13.96 -6.63
N PHE A 232 -4.40 -13.14 -6.99
CA PHE A 232 -5.54 -13.62 -7.76
C PHE A 232 -5.14 -14.01 -9.18
N LEU A 233 -4.32 -13.17 -9.84
CA LEU A 233 -3.75 -13.45 -11.15
C LEU A 233 -3.03 -14.80 -11.16
N ALA A 234 -2.02 -14.96 -10.30
CA ALA A 234 -1.19 -16.16 -10.26
C ALA A 234 -2.02 -17.44 -10.00
N ASN A 235 -3.04 -17.37 -9.15
CA ASN A 235 -3.89 -18.52 -8.86
C ASN A 235 -4.91 -18.84 -9.96
N GLN A 236 -5.24 -17.88 -10.83
CA GLN A 236 -6.27 -18.04 -11.86
C GLN A 236 -5.68 -18.32 -13.25
N SER A 237 -4.61 -17.62 -13.62
CA SER A 237 -3.97 -17.73 -14.95
C SER A 237 -2.48 -18.09 -14.91
N GLY A 238 -1.93 -18.41 -13.72
CA GLY A 238 -0.51 -18.77 -13.59
C GLY A 238 0.41 -17.61 -13.97
N ASP A 239 1.41 -17.88 -14.79
CA ASP A 239 2.38 -16.87 -15.26
C ASP A 239 1.83 -15.97 -16.40
N SER A 240 0.60 -16.23 -16.88
CA SER A 240 -0.01 -15.40 -17.93
C SER A 240 -0.75 -14.21 -17.34
N THR A 241 -0.42 -13.01 -17.82
CA THR A 241 -1.18 -11.78 -17.60
C THR A 241 -2.41 -11.65 -18.51
N GLU A 242 -2.55 -12.57 -19.48
CA GLU A 242 -3.64 -12.65 -20.46
C GLU A 242 -4.15 -14.10 -20.53
N GLY A 243 -4.78 -14.57 -19.45
CA GLY A 243 -5.42 -15.89 -19.39
C GLY A 243 -6.62 -16.03 -20.33
N ASP A 244 -7.33 -17.15 -20.25
CA ASP A 244 -8.52 -17.42 -21.09
C ASP A 244 -9.63 -16.37 -20.85
N PRO A 245 -9.98 -15.52 -21.84
CA PRO A 245 -11.00 -14.49 -21.66
C PRO A 245 -12.39 -15.05 -21.32
N ALA A 246 -12.68 -16.32 -21.68
CA ALA A 246 -13.94 -16.96 -21.30
C ALA A 246 -14.07 -17.17 -19.78
N LYS A 247 -12.94 -17.16 -19.05
CA LYS A 247 -12.89 -17.30 -17.60
C LYS A 247 -12.97 -15.98 -16.82
N TYR A 248 -12.76 -14.85 -17.48
CA TYR A 248 -12.73 -13.53 -16.82
C TYR A 248 -13.98 -13.23 -15.97
N PRO A 249 -15.22 -13.51 -16.40
CA PRO A 249 -16.40 -13.27 -15.55
C PRO A 249 -16.43 -14.15 -14.29
N GLU A 250 -15.93 -15.39 -14.38
CA GLU A 250 -15.84 -16.31 -13.25
C GLU A 250 -14.78 -15.83 -12.26
N TRP A 251 -13.60 -15.46 -12.76
CA TRP A 251 -12.47 -14.99 -11.98
C TRP A 251 -12.70 -13.64 -11.31
N GLU A 252 -13.39 -12.70 -11.97
CA GLU A 252 -13.82 -11.43 -11.37
C GLU A 252 -14.75 -11.70 -10.17
N LYS A 253 -15.76 -12.55 -10.36
CA LYS A 253 -16.70 -12.92 -9.28
C LYS A 253 -16.00 -13.61 -8.12
N GLN A 254 -15.05 -14.50 -8.40
CA GLN A 254 -14.25 -15.17 -7.36
C GLN A 254 -13.39 -14.16 -6.59
N THR A 255 -12.77 -13.21 -7.28
CA THR A 255 -11.94 -12.16 -6.66
C THR A 255 -12.78 -11.30 -5.70
N VAL A 256 -13.94 -10.81 -6.15
CA VAL A 256 -14.87 -10.06 -5.31
C VAL A 256 -15.32 -10.89 -4.09
N ALA A 257 -15.66 -12.16 -4.30
CA ALA A 257 -16.08 -13.04 -3.21
C ALA A 257 -14.99 -13.21 -2.15
N SER A 258 -13.74 -13.48 -2.54
CA SER A 258 -12.63 -13.63 -1.60
C SER A 258 -12.37 -12.37 -0.78
N TYR A 259 -12.40 -11.18 -1.42
CA TYR A 259 -12.29 -9.90 -0.70
C TYR A 259 -13.45 -9.70 0.29
N MET A 260 -14.68 -9.99 -0.12
CA MET A 260 -15.85 -9.86 0.74
C MET A 260 -15.85 -10.86 1.89
N ASP A 261 -15.36 -12.09 1.68
CA ASP A 261 -15.23 -13.10 2.73
C ASP A 261 -14.18 -12.69 3.76
N GLY A 262 -13.02 -12.18 3.32
CA GLY A 262 -12.03 -11.59 4.20
C GLY A 262 -12.57 -10.40 4.97
N PHE A 263 -13.30 -9.49 4.31
CA PHE A 263 -13.96 -8.38 4.98
C PHE A 263 -14.97 -8.84 6.03
N ASN A 264 -15.84 -9.79 5.68
CA ASN A 264 -16.87 -10.30 6.58
C ASN A 264 -16.25 -10.98 7.81
N ARG A 265 -15.13 -11.71 7.63
CA ARG A 265 -14.38 -12.36 8.73
C ARG A 265 -14.06 -11.37 9.85
N VAL A 266 -13.47 -10.23 9.52
CA VAL A 266 -13.08 -9.22 10.51
C VAL A 266 -14.22 -8.26 10.89
N TYR A 267 -15.12 -7.94 9.96
CA TYR A 267 -16.22 -7.00 10.21
C TYR A 267 -17.23 -7.54 11.23
N TYR A 268 -17.51 -8.84 11.18
CA TYR A 268 -18.36 -9.51 12.17
C TYR A 268 -17.57 -10.12 13.34
N GLY A 269 -16.24 -10.21 13.21
CA GLY A 269 -15.32 -10.73 14.23
C GLY A 269 -14.45 -9.67 14.89
N SER A 270 -13.13 -9.85 14.78
CA SER A 270 -12.11 -9.19 15.61
C SER A 270 -11.94 -7.70 15.37
N ARG A 271 -12.53 -7.17 14.30
CA ARG A 271 -12.33 -5.80 13.81
C ARG A 271 -10.89 -5.44 13.47
N ALA A 272 -10.01 -6.44 13.33
CA ALA A 272 -8.68 -6.21 12.78
C ALA A 272 -8.79 -5.49 11.42
N PRO A 273 -7.88 -4.55 11.12
CA PRO A 273 -7.89 -3.84 9.86
C PRO A 273 -7.75 -4.84 8.70
N LEU A 274 -8.46 -4.59 7.59
CA LEU A 274 -8.30 -5.33 6.35
C LEU A 274 -7.35 -4.55 5.42
N PHE A 275 -6.27 -5.20 5.00
CA PHE A 275 -5.31 -4.62 4.06
C PHE A 275 -5.49 -5.23 2.68
N ILE A 276 -5.64 -4.40 1.65
CA ILE A 276 -5.80 -4.82 0.25
C ILE A 276 -4.74 -4.09 -0.59
N GLY A 277 -3.80 -4.84 -1.14
CA GLY A 277 -2.77 -4.31 -2.05
C GLY A 277 -3.15 -4.53 -3.50
N ASN A 278 -2.77 -3.62 -4.38
CA ASN A 278 -3.07 -3.70 -5.80
C ASN A 278 -1.94 -3.08 -6.63
N HIS A 279 -1.95 -3.35 -7.93
CA HIS A 279 -1.12 -2.72 -8.94
C HIS A 279 -2.00 -1.92 -9.90
N PHE A 280 -1.45 -0.87 -10.51
CA PHE A 280 -2.11 -0.21 -11.64
C PHE A 280 -1.88 -0.99 -12.93
N GLU A 281 -2.63 -2.07 -13.06
CA GLU A 281 -2.46 -3.06 -14.13
C GLU A 281 -3.80 -3.55 -14.69
N ASN A 282 -3.81 -3.86 -15.98
CA ASN A 282 -5.00 -4.35 -16.69
C ASN A 282 -4.98 -5.87 -16.93
N TRP A 283 -4.28 -6.61 -16.07
CA TRP A 283 -4.16 -8.06 -16.18
C TRP A 283 -5.53 -8.74 -16.29
N ASN A 284 -5.59 -9.80 -17.09
CA ASN A 284 -6.80 -10.55 -17.40
C ASN A 284 -7.98 -9.65 -17.81
N GLY A 285 -7.74 -8.64 -18.64
CA GLY A 285 -8.79 -7.73 -19.12
C GLY A 285 -9.34 -6.78 -18.04
N GLY A 286 -8.50 -6.46 -17.04
CA GLY A 286 -8.79 -5.53 -15.95
C GLY A 286 -9.79 -6.03 -14.92
N ILE A 287 -10.00 -7.36 -14.83
CA ILE A 287 -10.98 -7.94 -13.88
C ILE A 287 -10.65 -7.61 -12.42
N TYR A 288 -9.37 -7.49 -12.07
CA TYR A 288 -8.97 -7.17 -10.70
C TYR A 288 -9.34 -5.73 -10.34
N MET A 289 -9.17 -4.79 -11.26
CA MET A 289 -9.59 -3.40 -11.06
C MET A 289 -11.11 -3.29 -10.91
N LYS A 290 -11.87 -3.95 -11.80
CA LYS A 290 -13.34 -4.03 -11.70
C LYS A 290 -13.80 -4.69 -10.39
N SER A 291 -13.03 -5.63 -9.87
CA SER A 291 -13.31 -6.26 -8.59
C SER A 291 -13.13 -5.26 -7.44
N ILE A 292 -12.05 -4.46 -7.45
CA ILE A 292 -11.82 -3.44 -6.42
C ILE A 292 -12.88 -2.34 -6.46
N ASP A 293 -13.33 -1.90 -7.64
CA ASP A 293 -14.45 -0.95 -7.77
C ASP A 293 -15.70 -1.43 -7.00
N GLN A 294 -16.03 -2.71 -7.16
CA GLN A 294 -17.15 -3.33 -6.45
C GLN A 294 -16.88 -3.42 -4.94
N VAL A 295 -15.68 -3.83 -4.53
CA VAL A 295 -15.31 -3.96 -3.12
C VAL A 295 -15.37 -2.61 -2.42
N VAL A 296 -14.78 -1.55 -2.97
CA VAL A 296 -14.81 -0.19 -2.41
C VAL A 296 -16.25 0.27 -2.20
N LYS A 297 -17.10 0.16 -3.23
CA LYS A 297 -18.52 0.52 -3.16
C LYS A 297 -19.27 -0.23 -2.06
N ASN A 298 -19.03 -1.53 -1.96
CA ASN A 298 -19.74 -2.42 -1.03
C ASN A 298 -19.25 -2.33 0.41
N VAL A 299 -18.00 -1.92 0.63
CA VAL A 299 -17.33 -1.93 1.93
C VAL A 299 -17.31 -0.54 2.56
N CYS A 300 -16.85 0.48 1.85
CA CYS A 300 -16.64 1.81 2.42
C CYS A 300 -17.94 2.51 2.84
N THR A 301 -19.09 2.07 2.31
CA THR A 301 -20.42 2.59 2.67
C THR A 301 -21.06 1.86 3.86
N LYS A 302 -20.46 0.77 4.36
CA LYS A 302 -21.03 0.00 5.48
C LYS A 302 -20.91 0.74 6.81
N LYS A 303 -21.90 0.51 7.68
CA LYS A 303 -21.96 1.13 9.01
C LYS A 303 -20.74 0.75 9.85
N GLY A 304 -20.05 1.76 10.37
CA GLY A 304 -18.88 1.55 11.23
C GLY A 304 -17.64 1.07 10.49
N VAL A 305 -17.60 1.20 9.16
CA VAL A 305 -16.38 1.06 8.36
C VAL A 305 -15.70 2.42 8.21
N ARG A 306 -14.36 2.39 8.18
CA ARG A 306 -13.49 3.51 7.85
C ARG A 306 -12.49 3.04 6.80
N CYS A 307 -12.63 3.53 5.57
CA CYS A 307 -11.64 3.32 4.52
C CYS A 307 -10.57 4.41 4.62
N VAL A 308 -9.38 4.05 5.06
CA VAL A 308 -8.33 4.98 5.51
C VAL A 308 -6.99 4.60 4.90
N SER A 309 -6.05 5.54 4.89
CA SER A 309 -4.67 5.26 4.53
C SER A 309 -3.93 4.49 5.64
N PHE A 310 -2.76 3.94 5.31
CA PHE A 310 -1.89 3.31 6.30
C PHE A 310 -1.43 4.30 7.38
N ARG A 311 -1.08 5.54 7.02
CA ARG A 311 -0.72 6.57 7.99
C ARG A 311 -1.86 6.90 8.95
N GLU A 312 -3.08 7.06 8.45
CA GLU A 312 -4.23 7.33 9.31
C GLU A 312 -4.50 6.17 10.28
N LEU A 313 -4.31 4.93 9.82
CA LEU A 313 -4.39 3.77 10.70
C LEU A 313 -3.26 3.78 11.75
N ALA A 314 -2.02 4.09 11.36
CA ALA A 314 -0.89 4.21 12.28
C ALA A 314 -1.13 5.29 13.35
N ASP A 315 -1.66 6.45 12.95
CA ASP A 315 -2.03 7.54 13.85
C ASP A 315 -3.16 7.13 14.80
N TRP A 316 -4.16 6.38 14.31
CA TRP A 316 -5.23 5.84 15.16
C TRP A 316 -4.71 4.81 16.15
N LEU A 317 -3.77 3.94 15.75
CA LEU A 317 -3.17 2.95 16.63
C LEU A 317 -2.33 3.61 17.73
N ASP A 318 -1.58 4.65 17.41
CA ASP A 318 -0.70 5.35 18.35
C ASP A 318 -1.45 6.00 19.53
N VAL A 319 -2.72 6.39 19.36
CA VAL A 319 -3.51 6.97 20.46
C VAL A 319 -4.20 5.92 21.34
N GLN A 320 -4.11 4.63 21.01
CA GLN A 320 -4.71 3.57 21.81
C GLN A 320 -3.84 3.23 23.02
N LYS A 321 -4.46 2.79 24.11
CA LYS A 321 -3.72 2.24 25.26
C LYS A 321 -2.96 0.98 24.82
N PRO A 322 -1.67 0.82 25.17
CA PRO A 322 -0.90 -0.38 24.82
C PRO A 322 -1.58 -1.70 25.23
N ALA A 323 -2.15 -1.74 26.44
CA ALA A 323 -2.88 -2.90 26.94
C ALA A 323 -4.15 -3.24 26.13
N THR A 324 -4.80 -2.24 25.53
CA THR A 324 -5.94 -2.46 24.63
C THR A 324 -5.46 -3.10 23.33
N LEU A 325 -4.37 -2.59 22.74
CA LEU A 325 -3.81 -3.16 21.52
C LEU A 325 -3.31 -4.59 21.73
N GLU A 326 -2.72 -4.89 22.88
CA GLU A 326 -2.34 -6.27 23.23
C GLU A 326 -3.53 -7.23 23.27
N ARG A 327 -4.66 -6.81 23.86
CA ARG A 327 -5.89 -7.61 23.91
C ARG A 327 -6.56 -7.74 22.55
N LEU A 328 -6.54 -6.68 21.74
CA LEU A 328 -7.02 -6.74 20.35
C LEU A 328 -6.21 -7.74 19.53
N ARG A 329 -4.88 -7.77 19.72
CA ARG A 329 -3.98 -8.72 19.07
C ARG A 329 -4.14 -10.17 19.49
N SER A 330 -4.74 -10.45 20.65
CA SER A 330 -5.00 -11.82 21.08
C SER A 330 -6.28 -12.43 20.50
N LEU A 331 -7.03 -11.68 19.70
CA LEU A 331 -8.25 -12.17 19.07
C LEU A 331 -7.93 -12.97 17.81
N ASP A 332 -8.56 -14.14 17.66
CA ASP A 332 -8.58 -14.82 16.37
C ASP A 332 -9.34 -13.97 15.33
N PRO A 333 -9.01 -14.05 14.03
CA PRO A 333 -9.60 -13.16 13.02
C PRO A 333 -11.14 -13.09 13.01
N ALA A 334 -11.81 -14.23 13.19
CA ALA A 334 -13.27 -14.33 13.20
C ALA A 334 -13.89 -14.21 14.61
N GLN A 335 -13.08 -14.05 15.66
CA GLN A 335 -13.57 -14.01 17.03
C GLN A 335 -14.41 -12.75 17.26
N SER A 336 -15.65 -12.94 17.69
CA SER A 336 -16.54 -11.85 18.12
C SER A 336 -16.54 -11.79 19.65
N PRO A 337 -15.77 -10.86 20.27
CA PRO A 337 -15.65 -10.80 21.72
C PRO A 337 -16.77 -9.97 22.36
N ASP A 338 -16.93 -10.09 23.68
CA ASP A 338 -17.49 -9.02 24.49
C ASP A 338 -16.46 -7.89 24.59
N TRP A 339 -16.73 -6.77 23.90
CA TRP A 339 -15.82 -5.63 23.84
C TRP A 339 -15.47 -5.03 25.20
N SER A 340 -16.33 -5.19 26.23
CA SER A 340 -16.04 -4.73 27.59
C SER A 340 -14.89 -5.49 28.26
N THR A 341 -14.57 -6.69 27.75
CA THR A 341 -13.47 -7.54 28.25
C THR A 341 -12.14 -7.25 27.54
N VAL A 342 -12.22 -6.72 26.31
CA VAL A 342 -11.07 -6.44 25.43
C VAL A 342 -10.63 -4.97 25.54
N VAL A 343 -11.58 -4.03 25.54
CA VAL A 343 -11.32 -2.59 25.55
C VAL A 343 -11.62 -2.05 26.96
N LYS A 344 -10.58 -1.76 27.74
CA LYS A 344 -10.67 -1.37 29.17
C LYS A 344 -10.25 0.07 29.46
#